data_AF-A0A392S6A9-F1
#
_entry.id   AF-A0A392S6A9-F1
#
_cell.length_a   1.000
_cell.length_b   1.000
_cell.length_c   1.000
_cell.angle_alpha   90.00
_cell.angle_beta   90.00
_cell.angle_gamma   90.00
#
_symmetry.space_group_name_H-M   'P 1'
#
loop_
_entity.id
_entity.type
_entity.pdbx_description
1 polymer ?
#
loop_
_entity_poly.entity_id
_entity_poly.type
_entity_poly.pdbx_seq_one_letter_code
_entity_poly.pdbx_strand_id
1 'polypeptide(L)'
;MYFPTLWRKWIKECVCTATASILVNGSPTEEFPLERGLRQGDSLSPFLFLLASKGLHLLMEAMVERNLFTGYSIGGTDPISVSHLQFADDT
;
A
#
# COMPACT_ATOMS: atom_id res chain seq x y z
N MET A 1 -8.52 4.07 -16.26
CA MET A 1 -9.56 3.55 -15.34
C MET A 1 -10.21 4.76 -14.69
N TYR A 2 -11.52 4.97 -14.85
CA TYR A 2 -12.21 6.10 -14.21
C TYR A 2 -12.90 5.61 -12.94
N PHE A 3 -12.51 6.14 -11.78
CA PHE A 3 -13.16 5.87 -10.50
C PHE A 3 -14.17 6.98 -10.20
N PRO A 4 -15.48 6.70 -10.22
CA PRO A 4 -16.50 7.72 -9.96
C PRO A 4 -16.32 8.39 -8.60
N THR A 5 -16.72 9.66 -8.49
CA THR A 5 -16.62 10.42 -7.23
C THR A 5 -17.34 9.73 -6.07
N LEU A 6 -18.50 9.12 -6.32
CA LEU A 6 -19.23 8.36 -5.29
C LEU A 6 -18.42 7.15 -4.79
N TRP A 7 -17.83 6.38 -5.69
CA TRP A 7 -16.99 5.24 -5.34
C TRP A 7 -15.78 5.67 -4.51
N ARG A 8 -15.10 6.75 -4.91
CA ARG A 8 -13.96 7.30 -4.14
C ARG A 8 -14.36 7.74 -2.74
N LYS A 9 -15.57 8.32 -2.58
CA LYS A 9 -16.11 8.65 -1.26
C LYS A 9 -16.33 7.40 -0.42
N TRP A 10 -16.93 6.34 -0.96
CA TRP A 10 -17.12 5.08 -0.22
C TRP A 10 -15.80 4.46 0.22
N ILE A 11 -14.81 4.37 -0.66
CA ILE A 11 -13.48 3.86 -0.28
C ILE A 11 -12.86 4.73 0.82
N LYS A 12 -12.98 6.05 0.71
CA LYS A 12 -12.47 6.96 1.75
C LYS A 12 -13.15 6.71 3.10
N GLU A 13 -14.46 6.57 3.14
CA GLU A 13 -15.17 6.24 4.38
C GLU A 13 -14.70 4.89 4.94
N CYS A 14 -14.64 3.83 4.13
CA CYS A 14 -14.19 2.51 4.58
C CYS A 14 -12.78 2.51 5.19
N VAL A 15 -11.87 3.35 4.68
CA VAL A 15 -10.48 3.42 5.16
C VAL A 15 -10.35 4.38 6.35
N CYS A 16 -11.04 5.51 6.33
CA CYS A 16 -10.83 6.59 7.32
C CYS A 16 -11.67 6.44 8.59
N THR A 17 -12.75 5.65 8.58
CA THR A 17 -13.65 5.52 9.74
C THR A 17 -13.59 4.13 10.38
N ALA A 18 -12.57 3.33 10.06
CA ALA A 18 -12.46 1.98 10.59
C ALA A 18 -12.11 2.01 12.09
N THR A 19 -12.87 1.26 12.89
CA THR A 19 -12.58 1.00 14.31
C THR A 19 -12.28 -0.49 14.51
N ALA A 20 -11.60 -0.80 15.62
CA ALA A 20 -11.32 -2.17 16.03
C ALA A 20 -11.39 -2.29 17.56
N SER A 21 -11.66 -3.50 18.04
CA SER A 21 -11.45 -3.92 19.42
C SER A 21 -10.57 -5.17 19.44
N ILE A 22 -9.83 -5.36 20.53
CA ILE A 22 -8.95 -6.52 20.70
C ILE A 22 -9.61 -7.47 21.69
N LEU A 23 -9.61 -8.77 21.40
CA LEU A 23 -10.04 -9.77 22.36
C LEU A 23 -8.90 -10.09 23.32
N VAL A 24 -9.06 -9.79 24.60
CA VAL A 24 -8.14 -10.14 25.68
C VAL A 24 -8.79 -11.22 26.54
N ASN A 25 -8.24 -12.43 26.52
CA ASN A 25 -8.81 -13.61 27.20
C ASN A 25 -10.26 -13.90 26.80
N GLY A 26 -10.61 -13.66 25.53
CA GLY A 26 -11.96 -13.86 25.01
C GLY A 26 -12.94 -12.71 25.26
N SER A 27 -12.54 -11.69 26.02
CA SER A 27 -13.36 -10.48 26.26
C SER A 27 -12.88 -9.32 25.39
N PRO A 28 -13.76 -8.60 24.69
CA PRO A 28 -13.37 -7.44 23.88
C PRO A 28 -12.95 -6.25 24.76
N THR A 29 -11.93 -5.54 24.31
CA THR A 29 -11.61 -4.19 24.81
C THR A 29 -12.63 -3.17 24.31
N GLU A 30 -12.53 -1.94 24.81
CA GLU A 30 -13.17 -0.80 24.15
C GLU A 30 -12.69 -0.68 22.70
N GLU A 31 -13.58 -0.17 21.84
CA GLU A 31 -13.23 0.13 20.46
C GLU A 31 -12.33 1.36 20.37
N PHE A 32 -11.38 1.31 19.44
CA PHE A 32 -10.51 2.42 19.11
C PHE A 32 -10.41 2.61 17.59
N PRO A 33 -10.18 3.84 17.11
CA PRO A 33 -10.00 4.10 15.70
C PRO A 33 -8.67 3.55 15.18
N LEU A 34 -8.67 3.05 13.95
CA LEU A 34 -7.44 2.66 13.26
C LEU A 34 -6.78 3.90 12.64
N GLU A 35 -5.57 4.24 13.10
CA GLU A 35 -4.85 5.41 12.60
C GLU A 35 -3.93 5.11 11.40
N ARG A 36 -3.45 3.86 11.30
CA ARG A 36 -2.45 3.46 10.31
C ARG A 36 -2.75 2.11 9.70
N GLY A 37 -2.38 2.00 8.42
CA GLY A 37 -2.50 0.76 7.66
C GLY A 37 -3.93 0.47 7.20
N LEU A 38 -4.07 -0.69 6.58
CA LEU A 38 -5.35 -1.26 6.17
C LEU A 38 -5.68 -2.43 7.10
N ARG A 39 -6.97 -2.65 7.35
CA ARG A 39 -7.40 -3.75 8.22
C ARG A 39 -7.04 -5.10 7.59
N GLN A 40 -6.21 -5.90 8.25
CA GLN A 40 -5.94 -7.26 7.82
C GLN A 40 -7.21 -8.11 7.89
N GLY A 41 -7.38 -9.03 6.94
CA GLY A 41 -8.59 -9.84 6.81
C GLY A 41 -9.79 -9.09 6.20
N ASP A 42 -9.68 -7.80 5.90
CA ASP A 42 -10.70 -7.09 5.15
C ASP A 42 -10.58 -7.37 3.64
N SER A 43 -11.71 -7.67 3.00
CA SER A 43 -11.77 -7.98 1.56
C SER A 43 -11.28 -6.85 0.64
N LEU A 44 -11.35 -5.59 1.07
CA LEU A 44 -10.89 -4.43 0.29
C LEU A 44 -9.38 -4.20 0.42
N SER A 45 -8.78 -4.59 1.55
CA SER A 45 -7.37 -4.30 1.83
C SER A 45 -6.39 -4.79 0.76
N PRO A 46 -6.50 -6.03 0.23
CA PRO A 46 -5.60 -6.50 -0.83
C PRO A 46 -5.65 -5.66 -2.10
N PHE A 47 -6.85 -5.23 -2.51
CA PHE A 47 -7.02 -4.40 -3.70
C PHE A 47 -6.41 -3.01 -3.51
N LEU A 48 -6.67 -2.38 -2.36
CA LEU A 48 -6.13 -1.06 -2.03
C LEU A 48 -4.60 -1.09 -1.91
N PHE A 49 -4.03 -2.15 -1.35
CA PHE A 49 -2.59 -2.36 -1.31
C PHE A 49 -1.98 -2.40 -2.72
N LEU A 50 -2.54 -3.20 -3.63
CA LEU A 50 -2.06 -3.28 -5.01
C LEU A 50 -2.16 -1.96 -5.75
N LEU A 51 -3.24 -1.19 -5.52
CA LEU A 51 -3.41 0.13 -6.12
C LEU A 51 -2.31 1.10 -5.66
N ALA A 52 -2.00 1.13 -4.36
CA ALA A 52 -0.94 1.95 -3.80
C ALA A 52 0.44 1.51 -4.28
N SER A 53 0.74 0.21 -4.27
CA SER A 53 1.99 -0.38 -4.77
C SER A 53 2.21 -0.05 -6.25
N LYS A 54 1.19 -0.22 -7.11
CA LYS A 54 1.32 0.15 -8.53
C LYS A 54 1.55 1.64 -8.71
N GLY A 55 0.88 2.48 -7.91
CA GLY A 55 1.12 3.92 -7.89
C GLY A 55 2.56 4.27 -7.53
N LEU A 56 3.11 3.66 -6.48
CA LEU A 56 4.50 3.83 -6.06
C LEU A 56 5.48 3.37 -7.15
N HIS A 57 5.23 2.22 -7.78
CA HIS A 57 6.05 1.72 -8.88
C HIS A 57 6.13 2.71 -10.05
N LEU A 58 4.98 3.26 -10.49
CA LEU A 58 4.94 4.28 -11.54
C LEU A 58 5.67 5.57 -11.14
N LEU A 59 5.57 5.98 -9.87
CA LEU A 59 6.32 7.14 -9.36
C LEU A 59 7.83 6.88 -9.37
N MET A 60 8.27 5.68 -8.97
CA MET A 60 9.68 5.30 -9.02
C MET A 60 10.22 5.28 -10.45
N GLU A 61 9.48 4.72 -11.40
CA GLU A 61 9.85 4.76 -12.83
C GLU A 61 10.02 6.20 -13.32
N ALA A 62 9.06 7.09 -13.00
CA ALA A 62 9.15 8.50 -13.37
C ALA A 62 10.33 9.23 -12.71
N MET A 63 10.70 8.86 -11.48
CA MET A 63 11.87 9.43 -10.81
C MET A 63 13.19 8.98 -11.45
N VAL A 64 13.28 7.72 -11.90
CA VAL A 64 14.44 7.21 -12.64
C VAL A 64 14.57 7.91 -13.99
N GLU A 65 13.48 8.01 -14.75
CA GLU A 65 13.46 8.69 -16.06
C GLU A 65 13.92 10.16 -15.95
N ARG A 66 13.55 10.82 -14.85
CA ARG A 66 13.93 12.22 -14.57
C ARG A 66 15.31 12.38 -13.94
N ASN A 67 16.08 11.30 -13.78
CA ASN A 67 17.37 11.28 -13.08
C ASN A 67 17.29 11.84 -11.63
N LEU A 68 16.11 11.74 -11.00
CA LEU A 68 15.90 12.11 -9.59
C LEU A 68 16.23 10.95 -8.65
N PHE A 69 16.25 9.72 -9.20
CA PHE A 69 16.62 8.52 -8.48
C PHE A 69 17.49 7.63 -9.36
N THR A 70 18.62 7.17 -8.83
CA THR A 70 19.52 6.24 -9.53
C THR A 70 19.33 4.85 -8.94
N GLY A 71 18.90 3.90 -9.78
CA GLY A 71 18.79 2.50 -9.39
C GLY A 71 20.14 1.85 -9.07
N TYR A 72 20.08 0.71 -8.39
CA TYR A 72 21.26 -0.09 -8.08
C TYR A 72 21.51 -1.13 -9.17
N SER A 73 22.75 -1.20 -9.66
CA SER A 73 23.15 -2.17 -10.69
C SER A 73 23.68 -3.45 -10.04
N ILE A 74 23.11 -4.60 -10.39
CA ILE A 74 23.46 -5.91 -9.84
C ILE A 74 23.98 -6.81 -10.96
N GLY A 75 25.14 -7.43 -10.75
CA GLY A 75 25.79 -8.34 -11.71
C GLY A 75 27.11 -7.81 -12.25
N GLY A 76 27.93 -8.70 -12.81
CA GLY A 76 29.24 -8.35 -13.41
C GLY A 76 29.17 -8.17 -14.92
N THR A 77 28.66 -9.18 -15.63
CA THR A 77 28.37 -9.13 -17.07
C THR A 77 26.86 -8.89 -17.25
N ASP A 78 26.50 -7.90 -18.08
CA ASP A 78 25.12 -7.43 -18.30
C ASP A 78 24.36 -7.07 -17.01
N PRO A 79 24.79 -6.01 -16.29
CA PRO A 79 24.21 -5.64 -15.00
C PRO A 79 22.73 -5.27 -15.13
N ILE A 80 21.91 -5.79 -14.23
CA ILE A 80 20.49 -5.46 -14.12
C ILE A 80 20.35 -4.23 -13.21
N SER A 81 19.71 -3.18 -13.73
CA SER A 81 19.38 -2.00 -12.92
C SER A 81 18.06 -2.22 -12.19
N VAL A 82 18.10 -2.15 -10.87
CA VAL A 82 16.93 -2.28 -9.99
C VAL A 82 16.71 -0.95 -9.28
N SER A 83 15.57 -0.31 -9.51
CA SER A 83 15.23 0.96 -8.84
C SER A 83 14.45 0.75 -7.54
N HIS A 84 13.62 -0.29 -7.47
CA HIS A 84 12.84 -0.65 -6.30
C HIS A 84 12.42 -2.11 -6.38
N LEU A 85 12.25 -2.74 -5.22
CA LEU A 85 11.62 -4.04 -5.05
C LEU A 85 10.44 -3.83 -4.11
N GLN A 86 9.33 -4.53 -4.37
CA GLN A 86 8.12 -4.43 -3.54
C GLN A 86 7.58 -5.83 -3.29
N PHE A 87 7.41 -6.15 -2.02
CA PHE A 87 6.78 -7.38 -1.55
C PHE A 87 5.71 -6.99 -0.54
N ALA A 88 4.61 -7.73 -0.47
CA ALA A 88 3.49 -7.38 0.40
C ALA A 88 3.90 -7.21 1.88
N ASP A 89 4.91 -7.98 2.31
CA ASP A 89 5.30 -8.13 3.71
C ASP A 89 6.73 -7.63 4.00
N ASP A 90 7.56 -7.38 2.97
CA ASP A 90 9.01 -7.12 3.07
C ASP A 90 9.44 -5.82 2.34
N THR A 91 8.64 -4.75 2.40
CA THR A 91 9.06 -3.42 1.90
C THR A 91 9.18 -2.38 3.00
#